data_AF-A0A0P1KQD0-F1
#
_entry.id   AF-A0A0P1KQD0-F1
#
_cell.length_a   1.000
_cell.length_b   1.000
_cell.length_c   1.000
_cell.angle_alpha   90.00
_cell.angle_beta   90.00
_cell.angle_gamma   90.00
#
_symmetry.space_group_name_H-M   'P 1'
#
loop_
_entity.id
_entity.type
_entity.pdbx_description
1 polymer ?
#
loop_
_entity_poly.entity_id
_entity_poly.type
_entity_poly.pdbx_seq_one_letter_code
_entity_poly.pdbx_strand_id
1 'polypeptide(L)' 'MSADKISNHVVKELAKQFQLEEEPGLAEKLLLGCGYQKIIRNIMEQAKDYAKSEGLSVIEPKHIEAAKDAWMQETEEKR' A
#
# COMPACT_ATOMS: atom_id res chain seq x y z
N MET A 1 -14.02 5.27 4.14
CA MET A 1 -14.23 4.10 3.25
C MET A 1 -14.38 2.87 4.12
N SER A 2 -15.35 1.98 3.89
CA SER A 2 -15.46 0.73 4.65
C SER A 2 -14.37 -0.26 4.21
N ALA A 3 -13.95 -1.15 5.11
CA ALA A 3 -12.95 -2.18 4.84
C ALA A 3 -13.33 -3.04 3.60
N ASP A 4 -14.62 -3.37 3.47
CA ASP A 4 -15.14 -4.12 2.32
C ASP A 4 -14.91 -3.43 0.98
N LYS A 5 -15.03 -2.09 0.93
CA LYS A 5 -14.77 -1.33 -0.30
C LYS A 5 -13.30 -1.40 -0.70
N ILE A 6 -12.39 -1.40 0.28
CA ILE A 6 -10.96 -1.52 0.04
C ILE A 6 -10.62 -2.93 -0.44
N SER A 7 -11.10 -3.96 0.26
CA SER A 7 -10.92 -5.35 -0.13
C SER A 7 -11.44 -5.63 -1.55
N ASN A 8 -12.65 -5.17 -1.87
CA ASN A 8 -13.21 -5.32 -3.21
C ASN A 8 -12.41 -4.55 -4.28
N HIS A 9 -11.85 -3.39 -3.94
CA HIS A 9 -11.01 -2.65 -4.86
C HIS A 9 -9.70 -3.38 -5.15
N VAL A 10 -9.00 -3.85 -4.12
CA VAL A 10 -7.73 -4.59 -4.26
C VAL A 10 -7.91 -5.84 -5.12
N VAL A 11 -8.98 -6.62 -4.88
CA VAL A 11 -9.27 -7.82 -5.67
C VAL A 11 -9.51 -7.50 -7.14
N LYS A 12 -10.26 -6.41 -7.42
CA LYS A 12 -10.50 -5.96 -8.80
C LYS A 12 -9.21 -5.56 -9.52
N GLU A 13 -8.30 -4.87 -8.84
CA GLU A 13 -7.02 -4.49 -9.44
C GLU A 13 -6.12 -5.71 -9.65
N LEU A 14 -6.09 -6.67 -8.72
CA LEU A 14 -5.37 -7.93 -8.89
C LEU A 14 -5.91 -8.76 -10.06
N ALA A 15 -7.24 -8.84 -10.21
CA ALA A 15 -7.87 -9.54 -11.32
C ALA A 15 -7.48 -8.99 -12.70
N LYS A 16 -7.32 -7.66 -12.81
CA LYS A 16 -6.85 -7.01 -14.05
C LYS A 16 -5.41 -7.35 -14.38
N GLN A 17 -4.55 -7.52 -13.37
CA GLN A 17 -3.12 -7.73 -13.56
C GLN A 17 -2.75 -9.20 -13.76
N PHE A 18 -3.43 -10.13 -13.07
CA PHE A 18 -2.96 -11.51 -12.93
C PHE A 18 -3.88 -12.59 -13.50
N GLN A 19 -4.98 -12.24 -14.19
CA GLN A 19 -5.98 -13.21 -14.67
C GLN A 19 -6.25 -14.31 -13.63
N LEU A 20 -6.73 -13.89 -12.45
CA LEU A 20 -6.93 -14.79 -11.31
C LEU A 20 -7.68 -16.07 -11.75
N GLU A 21 -7.06 -17.22 -11.54
CA GLU A 21 -7.66 -18.53 -11.88
C GLU A 21 -8.90 -18.82 -11.02
N GLU A 22 -8.93 -18.29 -9.79
CA GLU A 22 -10.05 -18.40 -8.86
C GLU A 22 -10.31 -17.06 -8.16
N GLU A 23 -11.59 -16.72 -7.94
CA GLU A 23 -11.94 -15.52 -7.19
C GLU A 23 -11.65 -15.73 -5.69
N PRO A 24 -10.92 -14.82 -5.02
CA PRO A 24 -10.58 -14.99 -3.61
C PRO A 24 -11.83 -15.11 -2.74
N GLY A 25 -11.80 -16.05 -1.79
CA GLY A 25 -12.82 -16.20 -0.77
C GLY A 25 -12.91 -14.98 0.15
N LEU A 26 -14.00 -14.86 0.93
CA LEU A 26 -14.24 -13.69 1.79
C LEU A 26 -13.06 -13.40 2.75
N ALA A 27 -12.50 -14.43 3.38
CA ALA A 27 -11.36 -14.29 4.28
C ALA A 27 -10.11 -13.75 3.56
N GLU A 28 -9.85 -14.21 2.34
CA GLU A 28 -8.71 -13.78 1.53
C GLU A 28 -8.89 -12.33 1.06
N LYS A 29 -10.11 -11.95 0.65
CA LYS A 29 -10.43 -10.55 0.32
C LYS A 29 -10.17 -9.61 1.50
N LEU A 30 -10.58 -10.02 2.70
CA LEU A 30 -10.32 -9.25 3.92
C LEU A 30 -8.82 -9.16 4.20
N LEU A 31 -8.09 -10.28 4.12
CA LEU A 31 -6.65 -10.32 4.33
C LEU A 31 -5.89 -9.42 3.33
N LEU A 32 -6.23 -9.50 2.04
CA LEU A 32 -5.67 -8.65 0.99
C LEU A 32 -5.93 -7.16 1.28
N GLY A 33 -7.16 -6.82 1.68
CA GLY A 33 -7.52 -5.46 2.08
C GLY A 33 -6.71 -4.96 3.28
N CYS A 34 -6.54 -5.79 4.31
CA CYS A 34 -5.72 -5.47 5.48
C CYS A 34 -4.24 -5.30 5.11
N GLY A 35 -3.69 -6.20 4.29
CA GLY A 35 -2.31 -6.13 3.81
C GLY A 35 -2.06 -4.84 3.04
N TYR A 36 -2.94 -4.51 2.09
CA TYR A 36 -2.87 -3.27 1.32
C TYR A 36 -2.88 -2.01 2.22
N GLN A 37 -3.79 -1.96 3.19
CA GLN A 37 -3.85 -0.85 4.15
C GLN A 37 -2.59 -0.74 5.01
N LYS A 38 -2.01 -1.87 5.41
CA LYS A 38 -0.78 -1.89 6.21
C LYS A 38 0.41 -1.35 5.41
N ILE A 39 0.54 -1.74 4.14
CA ILE A 39 1.58 -1.24 3.23
C ILE A 39 1.45 0.28 3.07
N ILE A 40 0.25 0.78 2.74
CA ILE A 40 0.01 2.23 2.61
C ILE A 40 0.35 2.97 3.89
N ARG A 41 -0.03 2.43 5.06
CA ARG A 41 0.26 3.07 6.35
C ARG A 41 1.76 3.23 6.56
N ASN A 42 2.55 2.19 6.30
CA ASN A 42 4.00 2.25 6.46
C ASN A 42 4.62 3.31 5.52
N ILE A 43 4.20 3.34 4.24
CA ILE A 43 4.67 4.34 3.27
C ILE A 43 4.32 5.76 3.75
N MET A 44 3.10 5.97 4.24
CA MET A 44 2.65 7.28 4.73
C MET A 44 3.38 7.72 6.01
N GLU A 45 3.72 6.80 6.90
CA GLU A 45 4.52 7.08 8.10
C GLU A 45 5.94 7.53 7.70
N GLN A 46 6.58 6.84 6.76
CA GLN A 46 7.91 7.20 6.27
C GLN A 46 7.89 8.52 5.47
N ALA A 47 6.87 8.75 4.63
CA ALA A 47 6.70 10.02 3.91
C ALA A 47 6.51 11.20 4.88
N LYS A 48 5.83 10.97 6.01
CA LYS A 48 5.69 11.97 7.08
C LYS A 48 7.04 12.30 7.70
N ASP A 49 7.90 11.31 7.92
CA ASP A 49 9.22 11.54 8.49
C ASP A 49 10.16 12.25 7.51
N TYR A 50 10.06 11.97 6.21
CA TYR A 50 10.74 12.73 5.17
C TYR A 50 10.31 14.20 5.16
N ALA A 51 9.01 14.49 5.16
CA ALA A 51 8.51 15.87 5.22
C ALA A 51 9.00 16.61 6.48
N LYS A 52 9.00 15.95 7.64
CA LYS A 52 9.54 16.53 8.88
C LYS A 52 11.04 16.82 8.79
N SER A 53 11.81 15.96 8.13
CA SER A 53 13.27 16.16 7.99
C SER A 53 13.61 17.40 7.17
N GLU A 54 12.70 17.81 6.28
CA GLU A 54 12.79 19.06 5.51
C GLU A 54 12.16 20.27 6.24
N GLY A 55 11.64 20.09 7.46
CA GLY A 55 10.95 21.13 8.22
C GLY A 55 9.54 21.48 7.71
N LEU A 56 8.95 20.61 6.87
CA LEU A 56 7.62 20.82 6.30
C LEU A 56 6.53 20.21 7.18
N SER A 57 5.41 20.93 7.31
CA SER A 57 4.22 20.46 8.03
C SER A 57 3.24 19.67 7.14
N VAL A 58 3.47 19.69 5.82
CA VAL A 58 2.62 19.06 4.81
C VAL A 58 3.41 17.99 4.06
N ILE A 59 2.79 16.82 3.88
CA ILE A 59 3.35 15.74 3.06
C ILE A 59 3.07 16.07 1.59
N GLU A 60 4.11 16.49 0.88
CA GLU A 60 4.07 16.65 -0.58
C GLU A 60 4.23 15.33 -1.35
N PRO A 61 3.79 15.27 -2.62
CA PRO A 61 3.89 14.07 -3.46
C PRO A 61 5.30 13.45 -3.51
N LYS A 62 6.36 14.28 -3.57
CA LYS A 62 7.76 13.81 -3.59
C LYS A 62 8.13 12.95 -2.38
N HIS A 63 7.56 13.21 -1.21
CA HIS A 63 7.85 12.41 -0.01
C HIS A 63 7.18 11.04 -0.09
N ILE A 64 6.00 10.98 -0.70
CA ILE A 64 5.27 9.71 -0.92
C ILE A 64 6.01 8.87 -1.95
N GLU A 65 6.48 9.48 -3.04
CA GLU A 65 7.27 8.81 -4.07
C GLU A 65 8.56 8.23 -3.48
N ALA A 66 9.32 9.04 -2.74
CA ALA A 66 10.54 8.60 -2.07
C ALA A 66 10.29 7.49 -1.04
N ALA A 67 9.21 7.57 -0.26
CA ALA A 67 8.86 6.53 0.72
C ALA A 67 8.43 5.23 0.04
N LYS A 68 7.70 5.32 -1.08
CA LYS A 68 7.31 4.16 -1.88
C LYS A 68 8.55 3.48 -2.48
N ASP A 69 9.49 4.24 -3.03
CA ASP A 69 10.74 3.68 -3.60
C ASP A 69 11.60 3.00 -2.52
N ALA A 70 11.77 3.64 -1.35
CA ALA A 70 12.48 3.05 -0.23
C ALA A 70 11.83 1.74 0.26
N TRP A 71 10.50 1.73 0.41
CA TRP A 71 9.77 0.53 0.82
C TRP A 71 9.91 -0.63 -0.16
N MET A 72 9.90 -0.35 -1.47
CA MET A 72 10.12 -1.36 -2.50
C MET A 72 11.54 -1.94 -2.45
N GLN A 73 12.56 -1.09 -2.30
CA GLN A 73 13.96 -1.52 -2.19
C GLN A 73 14.18 -2.41 -0.95
N GLU A 74 13.69 -2.00 0.22
CA GLU A 74 13.80 -2.81 1.45
C GLU A 74 13.12 -4.18 1.35
N THR A 75 12.11 -4.30 0.50
CA THR A 75 11.36 -5.54 0.31
C THR A 75 12.07 -6.48 -0.68
N GLU A 76 12.83 -5.93 -1.62
CA GLU A 76 13.65 -6.68 -2.57
C GLU A 76 14.94 -7.20 -1.92
N GLU A 77 15.58 -6.43 -1.04
CA GLU A 77 16.82 -6.84 -0.34
C GLU A 77 16.61 -7.95 0.71
N LYS A 78 15.36 -8.18 1.15
CA LYS A 78 15.00 -9.23 2.12
C LYS A 78 14.62 -10.57 1.46
N ARG A 79 14.64 -10.65 0.14
CA ARG A 79 14.37 -11.88 -0.64
C ARG A 79 15.67 -12.56 -1.07
#